data_AF-F5XI68-F1
#
_entry.id   AF-F5XI68-F1
#
_cell.length_a   1.000
_cell.length_b   1.000
_cell.length_c   1.000
_cell.angle_alpha   90.00
_cell.angle_beta   90.00
_cell.angle_gamma   90.00
#
_symmetry.space_group_name_H-M   'P 1'
#
loop_
_entity.id
_entity.type
_entity.pdbx_description
1 polymer ?
#
loop_
_entity_poly.entity_id
_entity_poly.type
_entity_poly.pdbx_seq_one_letter_code
_entity_poly.pdbx_strand_id
1 'polypeptide(L)'
;MRIAEDLGVDTVVTMSGLPAAPGDSFPAWITTVWPPENLHLLDHQWSVAIDYWGDLAAEAERRGIKIAIEMHANQLVYSVPGLLRLREAVGPTVGVNFDPSHLFWMGADPLAAIEALSGTIHHVHAKDTRIEERAAVRSRLETVPNDRIDERAWNYVAVGTGHPDGPAFWRRFADALRTAGYDGVLSIENEDYSLSQPDSVAIAARTLTEALQP
;
A
#
# COMPACT_ATOMS: atom_id res chain seq x y z
N MET A 1 19.44 0.42 2.27
CA MET A 1 20.12 -0.48 3.22
C MET A 1 21.31 0.21 3.89
N ARG A 2 22.40 0.51 3.17
CA ARG A 2 23.57 1.21 3.78
C ARG A 2 23.22 2.51 4.52
N ILE A 3 22.45 3.40 3.88
CA ILE A 3 21.98 4.64 4.52
C ILE A 3 21.04 4.34 5.71
N ALA A 4 20.27 3.25 5.65
CA ALA A 4 19.37 2.88 6.75
C ALA A 4 20.18 2.49 8.00
N GLU A 5 21.27 1.74 7.82
CA GLU A 5 22.24 1.43 8.89
C GLU A 5 22.90 2.70 9.44
N ASP A 6 23.35 3.59 8.55
CA ASP A 6 23.99 4.85 8.94
C ASP A 6 23.05 5.75 9.77
N LEU A 7 21.73 5.67 9.51
CA LEU A 7 20.69 6.39 10.23
C LEU A 7 20.11 5.62 11.43
N GLY A 8 20.54 4.38 11.65
CA GLY A 8 20.02 3.52 12.72
C GLY A 8 18.55 3.12 12.56
N VAL A 9 18.03 3.10 11.33
CA VAL A 9 16.68 2.61 11.02
C VAL A 9 16.73 1.16 10.50
N ASP A 10 15.85 0.32 11.03
CA ASP A 10 15.84 -1.12 10.74
C ASP A 10 14.86 -1.52 9.63
N THR A 11 14.03 -0.59 9.15
CA THR A 11 12.95 -0.86 8.20
C THR A 11 13.02 0.10 7.03
N VAL A 12 12.99 -0.44 5.81
CA VAL A 12 12.97 0.34 4.57
C VAL A 12 11.64 0.11 3.85
N VAL A 13 10.87 1.19 3.68
CA VAL A 13 9.65 1.18 2.86
C VAL A 13 10.03 1.31 1.39
N THR A 14 9.41 0.49 0.54
CA THR A 14 9.60 0.56 -0.91
C THR A 14 8.43 -0.08 -1.65
N MET A 15 8.45 0.03 -2.97
CA MET A 15 7.49 -0.62 -3.86
C MET A 15 8.09 -1.92 -4.42
N SER A 16 7.26 -2.85 -4.88
CA SER A 16 7.78 -4.10 -5.48
C SER A 16 8.49 -3.90 -6.82
N GLY A 17 8.24 -2.76 -7.47
CA GLY A 17 8.50 -2.58 -8.90
C GLY A 17 7.45 -3.29 -9.74
N LEU A 18 7.52 -3.05 -11.05
CA LEU A 18 6.68 -3.70 -12.06
C LEU A 18 7.55 -3.95 -13.30
N PRO A 19 8.06 -5.18 -13.50
CA PRO A 19 8.87 -5.50 -14.66
C PRO A 19 8.10 -5.30 -15.98
N ALA A 20 8.75 -4.77 -17.01
CA ALA A 20 8.19 -4.69 -18.35
C ALA A 20 8.47 -5.97 -19.14
N ALA A 21 7.80 -6.16 -20.27
CA ALA A 21 8.17 -7.24 -21.19
C ALA A 21 9.57 -6.96 -21.80
N PRO A 22 10.30 -8.00 -22.24
CA PRO A 22 11.59 -7.80 -22.89
C PRO A 22 11.47 -6.89 -24.12
N GLY A 23 12.16 -5.75 -24.10
CA GLY A 23 12.16 -4.76 -25.19
C GLY A 23 11.19 -3.59 -24.99
N ASP A 24 10.30 -3.65 -23.99
CA ASP A 24 9.37 -2.56 -23.69
C ASP A 24 10.02 -1.51 -22.77
N SER A 25 9.72 -0.23 -23.03
CA SER A 25 10.16 0.88 -22.18
C SER A 25 9.21 1.17 -21.02
N PHE A 26 7.96 0.69 -21.09
CA PHE A 26 6.93 0.91 -20.08
C PHE A 26 6.26 -0.41 -19.72
N PRO A 27 6.10 -0.72 -18.42
CA PRO A 27 5.47 -1.96 -18.02
C PRO A 27 3.95 -1.92 -18.19
N ALA A 28 3.34 -3.08 -18.43
CA ALA A 28 1.90 -3.25 -18.34
C ALA A 28 1.51 -3.71 -16.93
N TRP A 29 0.59 -2.99 -16.30
CA TRP A 29 0.01 -3.41 -15.01
C TRP A 29 -1.15 -4.38 -15.25
N ILE A 30 -0.90 -5.66 -14.99
CA ILE A 30 -1.85 -6.73 -15.27
C ILE A 30 -2.83 -6.89 -14.11
N THR A 31 -4.08 -6.49 -14.33
CA THR A 31 -5.18 -6.58 -13.35
C THR A 31 -6.33 -7.50 -13.81
N THR A 32 -6.21 -8.07 -15.01
CA THR A 32 -7.18 -9.00 -15.59
C THR A 32 -6.44 -10.15 -16.27
N VAL A 33 -6.96 -11.37 -16.12
CA VAL A 33 -6.41 -12.58 -16.75
C VAL A 33 -6.74 -12.69 -18.25
N TRP A 34 -7.61 -11.81 -18.75
CA TRP A 34 -8.00 -11.78 -20.15
C TRP A 34 -7.46 -10.52 -20.85
N PRO A 35 -6.87 -10.64 -22.05
CA PRO A 35 -6.71 -11.88 -22.83
C PRO A 35 -5.56 -12.77 -22.29
N PRO A 36 -5.43 -14.04 -22.71
CA PRO A 36 -4.47 -15.00 -22.13
C PRO A 36 -3.00 -14.53 -22.13
N GLU A 37 -2.62 -13.63 -23.04
CA GLU A 37 -1.29 -13.01 -23.11
C GLU A 37 -0.93 -12.27 -21.81
N ASN A 38 -1.92 -11.77 -21.08
CA ASN A 38 -1.72 -11.16 -19.77
C ASN A 38 -1.10 -12.15 -18.77
N LEU A 39 -1.47 -13.43 -18.84
CA LEU A 39 -0.89 -14.45 -17.96
C LEU A 39 0.56 -14.75 -18.32
N HIS A 40 0.89 -14.81 -19.61
CA HIS A 40 2.29 -14.99 -20.05
C HIS A 40 3.18 -13.82 -19.58
N LEU A 41 2.69 -12.58 -19.69
CA LEU A 41 3.42 -11.42 -19.19
C LEU A 41 3.50 -11.43 -17.66
N LEU A 42 2.42 -11.78 -16.97
CA LEU A 42 2.42 -11.87 -15.51
C LEU A 42 3.43 -12.92 -15.02
N ASP A 43 3.53 -14.08 -15.67
CA ASP A 43 4.54 -15.10 -15.35
C ASP A 43 5.96 -14.58 -15.55
N HIS A 44 6.22 -13.84 -16.64
CA HIS A 44 7.50 -13.17 -16.85
C HIS A 44 7.80 -12.16 -15.74
N GLN A 45 6.83 -11.31 -15.39
CA GLN A 45 6.98 -10.31 -14.33
C GLN A 45 7.32 -10.95 -12.99
N TRP A 46 6.65 -12.05 -12.63
CA TRP A 46 6.94 -12.78 -11.39
C TRP A 46 8.31 -13.45 -11.42
N SER A 47 8.74 -14.03 -12.54
CA SER A 47 10.08 -14.61 -12.67
C SER A 47 11.16 -13.55 -12.43
N VAL A 48 11.07 -12.40 -13.10
CA VAL A 48 12.04 -11.31 -12.94
C VAL A 48 12.03 -10.76 -11.52
N ALA A 49 10.85 -10.59 -10.93
CA ALA A 49 10.72 -10.07 -9.57
C ALA A 49 11.30 -11.02 -8.53
N ILE A 50 11.04 -12.33 -8.60
CA ILE A 50 11.55 -13.29 -7.63
C ILE A 50 13.07 -13.35 -7.67
N ASP A 51 13.68 -13.35 -8.86
CA ASP A 51 15.14 -13.34 -9.00
C ASP A 51 15.76 -12.08 -8.37
N TYR A 52 15.20 -10.90 -8.69
CA TYR A 52 15.67 -9.63 -8.12
C TYR A 52 15.49 -9.55 -6.59
N TRP A 53 14.31 -9.93 -6.11
CA TRP A 53 13.96 -9.83 -4.69
C TRP A 53 14.67 -10.88 -3.84
N GLY A 54 15.03 -12.05 -4.38
CA GLY A 54 15.80 -13.07 -3.67
C GLY A 54 17.14 -12.53 -3.19
N ASP A 55 17.92 -11.92 -4.08
CA ASP A 55 19.22 -11.32 -3.74
C ASP A 55 19.07 -10.16 -2.75
N LEU A 56 18.06 -9.31 -2.96
CA LEU A 56 17.81 -8.14 -2.14
C LEU A 56 17.35 -8.52 -0.72
N ALA A 57 16.45 -9.50 -0.60
CA ALA A 57 15.95 -9.99 0.69
C ALA A 57 17.08 -10.67 1.50
N ALA A 58 17.91 -11.48 0.85
CA ALA A 58 19.06 -12.12 1.49
C ALA A 58 20.08 -11.09 2.01
N GLU A 59 20.31 -10.00 1.28
CA GLU A 59 21.17 -8.91 1.73
C GLU A 59 20.56 -8.12 2.90
N ALA A 60 19.25 -7.85 2.84
CA ALA A 60 18.54 -7.19 3.93
C ALA A 60 18.62 -8.02 5.22
N GLU A 61 18.42 -9.34 5.12
CA GLU A 61 18.48 -10.27 6.25
C GLU A 61 19.86 -10.27 6.89
N ARG A 62 20.94 -10.36 6.09
CA ARG A 62 22.32 -10.28 6.60
C ARG A 62 22.62 -9.00 7.38
N ARG A 63 21.92 -7.92 7.05
CA ARG A 63 22.06 -6.61 7.69
C ARG A 63 21.09 -6.38 8.84
N GLY A 64 20.17 -7.31 9.10
CA GLY A 64 19.09 -7.12 10.08
C GLY A 64 18.08 -6.05 9.66
N ILE A 65 17.95 -5.77 8.36
CA ILE A 65 17.03 -4.78 7.81
C ILE A 65 15.75 -5.48 7.33
N LYS A 66 14.60 -4.98 7.75
CA LYS A 66 13.29 -5.35 7.22
C LYS A 66 12.97 -4.53 5.97
N ILE A 67 12.31 -5.16 5.01
CA ILE A 67 11.77 -4.48 3.82
C ILE A 67 10.25 -4.46 3.94
N ALA A 68 9.66 -3.28 3.90
CA ALA A 68 8.22 -3.09 3.95
C ALA A 68 7.71 -2.71 2.54
N ILE A 69 7.11 -3.67 1.83
CA ILE A 69 6.55 -3.47 0.49
C ILE A 69 5.19 -2.80 0.62
N GLU A 70 5.01 -1.65 -0.01
CA GLU A 70 3.70 -1.02 -0.11
C GLU A 70 2.88 -1.67 -1.23
N MET A 71 1.68 -2.16 -0.87
CA MET A 71 0.71 -2.67 -1.84
C MET A 71 0.07 -1.51 -2.59
N HIS A 72 0.66 -1.14 -3.72
CA HIS A 72 0.29 0.06 -4.47
C HIS A 72 -0.15 -0.30 -5.90
N ALA A 73 -1.10 0.46 -6.45
CA ALA A 73 -1.47 0.30 -7.86
C ALA A 73 -0.29 0.54 -8.81
N ASN A 74 -0.33 -0.02 -10.01
CA ASN A 74 0.81 0.05 -10.95
C ASN A 74 2.12 -0.56 -10.40
N GLN A 75 2.01 -1.49 -9.44
CA GLN A 75 3.10 -2.35 -8.96
C GLN A 75 2.74 -3.81 -9.17
N LEU A 76 3.73 -4.71 -9.19
CA LEU A 76 3.49 -6.16 -9.26
C LEU A 76 2.78 -6.67 -7.99
N VAL A 77 3.18 -6.17 -6.83
CA VAL A 77 2.54 -6.42 -5.54
C VAL A 77 1.61 -5.26 -5.21
N TYR A 78 0.33 -5.46 -5.53
CA TYR A 78 -0.74 -4.49 -5.26
C TYR A 78 -1.86 -5.07 -4.36
N SER A 79 -1.72 -6.31 -3.89
CA SER A 79 -2.75 -7.02 -3.12
C SER A 79 -2.14 -8.03 -2.15
N VAL A 80 -2.94 -8.46 -1.17
CA VAL A 80 -2.55 -9.46 -0.15
C VAL A 80 -1.99 -10.74 -0.77
N PRO A 81 -2.63 -11.39 -1.77
CA PRO A 81 -2.07 -12.59 -2.39
C PRO A 81 -0.72 -12.36 -3.05
N GLY A 82 -0.52 -11.21 -3.72
CA GLY A 82 0.75 -10.87 -4.34
C GLY A 82 1.87 -10.70 -3.31
N LEU A 83 1.58 -10.03 -2.21
CA LEU A 83 2.54 -9.84 -1.13
C LEU A 83 2.92 -11.17 -0.48
N LEU A 84 1.94 -12.02 -0.16
CA LEU A 84 2.19 -13.34 0.42
C LEU A 84 3.00 -14.22 -0.54
N ARG A 85 2.71 -14.18 -1.85
CA ARG A 85 3.49 -14.90 -2.88
C ARG A 85 4.95 -14.43 -2.91
N LEU A 86 5.20 -13.12 -2.88
CA LEU A 86 6.57 -12.60 -2.85
C LEU A 86 7.29 -13.04 -1.59
N ARG A 87 6.66 -12.85 -0.42
CA ARG A 87 7.21 -13.22 0.89
C ARG A 87 7.50 -14.72 1.00
N GLU A 88 6.62 -15.58 0.47
CA GLU A 88 6.84 -17.02 0.42
C GLU A 88 8.10 -17.37 -0.39
N ALA A 89 8.33 -16.67 -1.51
CA ALA A 89 9.48 -16.91 -2.36
C ALA A 89 10.81 -16.41 -1.77
N VAL A 90 10.82 -15.28 -1.05
CA VAL A 90 12.06 -14.58 -0.65
C VAL A 90 12.28 -14.47 0.86
N GLY A 91 11.33 -14.93 1.66
CA GLY A 91 11.47 -15.04 3.12
C GLY A 91 10.89 -13.86 3.92
N PRO A 92 10.87 -14.00 5.26
CA PRO A 92 10.12 -13.12 6.16
C PRO A 92 10.71 -11.71 6.33
N THR A 93 11.93 -11.49 5.85
CA THR A 93 12.57 -10.18 5.79
C THR A 93 11.74 -9.19 4.96
N VAL A 94 11.02 -9.69 3.95
CA VAL A 94 10.04 -8.93 3.17
C VAL A 94 8.65 -9.02 3.81
N GLY A 95 8.19 -7.91 4.37
CA GLY A 95 6.84 -7.72 4.90
C GLY A 95 6.13 -6.56 4.20
N VAL A 96 5.06 -6.08 4.80
CA VAL A 96 4.22 -5.01 4.22
C VAL A 96 4.47 -3.66 4.87
N ASN A 97 4.51 -2.62 4.04
CA ASN A 97 4.09 -1.28 4.43
C ASN A 97 2.58 -1.21 4.19
N PHE A 98 1.78 -1.31 5.24
CA PHE A 98 0.33 -1.36 5.08
C PHE A 98 -0.20 0.05 4.86
N ASP A 99 -0.57 0.35 3.62
CA ASP A 99 -1.29 1.56 3.24
C ASP A 99 -2.72 1.18 2.81
N PRO A 100 -3.78 1.57 3.55
CA PRO A 100 -5.14 1.20 3.20
C PRO A 100 -5.71 1.98 2.01
N SER A 101 -5.11 3.11 1.63
CA SER A 101 -5.64 4.03 0.61
C SER A 101 -5.85 3.34 -0.74
N HIS A 102 -4.87 2.54 -1.17
CA HIS A 102 -4.97 1.79 -2.43
C HIS A 102 -6.01 0.69 -2.35
N LEU A 103 -6.09 -0.01 -1.22
CA LEU A 103 -7.06 -1.08 -1.01
C LEU A 103 -8.50 -0.56 -1.09
N PHE A 104 -8.79 0.62 -0.53
CA PHE A 104 -10.12 1.21 -0.57
C PHE A 104 -10.65 1.35 -2.00
N TRP A 105 -9.88 2.00 -2.88
CA TRP A 105 -10.36 2.23 -4.24
C TRP A 105 -10.21 1.00 -5.14
N MET A 106 -9.22 0.13 -4.89
CA MET A 106 -9.12 -1.15 -5.59
C MET A 106 -10.20 -2.16 -5.16
N GLY A 107 -10.94 -1.87 -4.08
CA GLY A 107 -12.12 -2.64 -3.67
C GLY A 107 -11.85 -3.76 -2.66
N ALA A 108 -10.68 -3.76 -2.02
CA ALA A 108 -10.38 -4.64 -0.91
C ALA A 108 -10.84 -4.03 0.43
N ASP A 109 -11.18 -4.89 1.39
CA ASP A 109 -11.42 -4.48 2.78
C ASP A 109 -10.07 -4.43 3.51
N PRO A 110 -9.61 -3.26 3.98
CA PRO A 110 -8.33 -3.15 4.67
C PRO A 110 -8.31 -3.84 6.04
N LEU A 111 -9.45 -3.96 6.75
CA LEU A 111 -9.47 -4.64 8.05
C LEU A 111 -9.29 -6.15 7.87
N ALA A 112 -9.96 -6.72 6.87
CA ALA A 112 -9.74 -8.13 6.48
C ALA A 112 -8.33 -8.36 5.93
N ALA A 113 -7.77 -7.39 5.20
CA ALA A 113 -6.40 -7.48 4.71
C ALA A 113 -5.37 -7.44 5.84
N ILE A 114 -5.59 -6.64 6.89
CA ILE A 114 -4.74 -6.64 8.10
C ILE A 114 -4.75 -8.03 8.76
N GLU A 115 -5.94 -8.63 8.93
CA GLU A 115 -6.07 -9.96 9.52
C GLU A 115 -5.31 -11.02 8.69
N ALA A 116 -5.49 -11.01 7.38
CA ALA A 116 -4.79 -11.92 6.47
C ALA A 116 -3.26 -11.72 6.44
N LEU A 117 -2.77 -10.56 6.86
CA LEU A 117 -1.36 -10.18 6.91
C LEU A 117 -0.78 -10.21 8.33
N SER A 118 -1.46 -10.83 9.29
CA SER A 118 -0.99 -10.98 10.66
C SER A 118 0.44 -11.53 10.73
N GLY A 119 1.31 -10.88 11.52
CA GLY A 119 2.73 -11.20 11.62
C GLY A 119 3.60 -10.84 10.40
N THR A 120 3.05 -10.16 9.39
CA THR A 120 3.80 -9.72 8.18
C THR A 120 3.94 -8.19 8.05
N ILE A 121 3.28 -7.42 8.92
CA ILE A 121 3.25 -5.96 8.89
C ILE A 121 4.52 -5.39 9.52
N HIS A 122 5.35 -4.75 8.71
CA HIS A 122 6.62 -4.14 9.14
C HIS A 122 6.49 -2.63 9.35
N HIS A 123 5.59 -1.98 8.59
CA HIS A 123 5.33 -0.55 8.69
C HIS A 123 3.88 -0.25 8.27
N VAL A 124 3.38 0.94 8.62
CA VAL A 124 2.03 1.38 8.27
C VAL A 124 2.04 2.83 7.81
N HIS A 125 1.42 3.08 6.66
CA HIS A 125 1.02 4.42 6.24
C HIS A 125 -0.46 4.61 6.55
N ALA A 126 -0.76 5.62 7.36
CA ALA A 126 -2.11 6.12 7.54
C ALA A 126 -2.40 7.11 6.40
N LYS A 127 -3.13 6.61 5.39
CA LYS A 127 -3.58 7.37 4.22
C LYS A 127 -5.02 6.98 3.91
N ASP A 128 -5.84 7.94 3.52
CA ASP A 128 -7.29 7.77 3.39
C ASP A 128 -7.75 7.99 1.95
N THR A 129 -8.90 7.40 1.59
CA THR A 129 -9.49 7.51 0.25
C THR A 129 -11.00 7.57 0.33
N ARG A 130 -11.56 8.62 -0.24
CA ARG A 130 -13.00 8.75 -0.42
C ARG A 130 -13.41 8.21 -1.78
N ILE A 131 -14.36 7.29 -1.82
CA ILE A 131 -15.04 6.90 -3.06
C ILE A 131 -16.18 7.88 -3.32
N GLU A 132 -16.20 8.47 -4.51
CA GLU A 132 -17.18 9.48 -4.90
C GLU A 132 -18.38 8.79 -5.59
N GLU A 133 -19.58 9.38 -5.51
CA GLU A 133 -20.81 8.80 -6.10
C GLU A 133 -20.66 8.51 -7.61
N ARG A 134 -19.87 9.35 -8.28
CA ARG A 134 -19.50 9.27 -9.70
C ARG A 134 -18.78 7.96 -10.08
N ALA A 135 -18.19 7.25 -9.13
CA ALA A 135 -17.64 5.91 -9.36
C ALA A 135 -18.68 4.92 -9.90
N ALA A 136 -19.97 5.11 -9.56
CA ALA A 136 -21.06 4.23 -10.00
C ALA A 136 -21.21 4.15 -11.53
N VAL A 137 -20.78 5.18 -12.27
CA VAL A 137 -20.83 5.21 -13.74
C VAL A 137 -19.45 5.31 -14.40
N ARG A 138 -18.40 5.65 -13.65
CA ARG A 138 -17.03 5.83 -14.17
C ARG A 138 -16.13 4.61 -14.01
N SER A 139 -16.49 3.64 -13.17
CA SER A 139 -15.53 2.69 -12.56
C SER A 139 -14.57 3.38 -11.58
N ARG A 140 -13.94 2.60 -10.71
CA ARG A 140 -12.82 3.06 -9.87
C ARG A 140 -11.48 3.04 -10.61
N LEU A 141 -11.41 2.31 -11.73
CA LEU A 141 -10.29 2.39 -12.67
C LEU A 141 -10.47 3.64 -13.52
N GLU A 142 -9.73 4.70 -13.21
CA GLU A 142 -9.83 5.97 -13.91
C GLU A 142 -8.46 6.57 -14.24
N THR A 143 -8.44 7.54 -15.15
CA THR A 143 -7.24 8.26 -15.59
C THR A 143 -7.39 9.78 -15.45
N VAL A 144 -8.36 10.25 -14.66
CA VAL A 144 -8.57 11.68 -14.42
C VAL A 144 -7.44 12.18 -13.51
N PRO A 145 -6.74 13.27 -13.86
CA PRO A 145 -5.69 13.85 -13.03
C PRO A 145 -6.17 14.20 -11.60
N ASN A 146 -5.29 14.01 -10.62
CA ASN A 146 -5.61 14.17 -9.20
C ASN A 146 -6.11 15.59 -8.83
N ASP A 147 -5.67 16.63 -9.55
CA ASP A 147 -6.06 18.02 -9.33
C ASP A 147 -7.49 18.33 -9.80
N ARG A 148 -8.11 17.47 -10.61
CA ARG A 148 -9.51 17.60 -11.06
C ARG A 148 -10.48 16.92 -10.11
N ILE A 149 -10.40 17.30 -8.84
CA ILE A 149 -11.04 16.64 -7.68
C ILE A 149 -12.53 16.37 -7.90
N ASP A 150 -13.25 17.27 -8.59
CA ASP A 150 -14.70 17.18 -8.83
C ASP A 150 -15.08 16.25 -10.00
N GLU A 151 -14.11 15.81 -10.80
CA GLU A 151 -14.31 14.93 -11.96
C GLU A 151 -14.03 13.45 -11.65
N ARG A 152 -13.27 13.18 -10.60
CA ARG A 152 -12.72 11.85 -10.27
C ARG A 152 -13.73 10.80 -9.77
N ALA A 153 -13.40 9.53 -9.82
CA ALA A 153 -14.21 8.48 -9.19
C ALA A 153 -13.89 8.31 -7.69
N TRP A 154 -12.72 8.74 -7.26
CA TRP A 154 -12.26 8.70 -5.88
C TRP A 154 -11.15 9.75 -5.68
N ASN A 155 -10.91 10.12 -4.43
CA ASN A 155 -9.86 11.08 -4.07
C ASN A 155 -9.09 10.57 -2.85
N TYR A 156 -7.76 10.76 -2.86
CA TYR A 156 -7.00 10.75 -1.60
C TYR A 156 -7.42 11.98 -0.80
N VAL A 157 -7.63 11.77 0.51
CA VAL A 157 -8.15 12.80 1.40
C VAL A 157 -7.46 12.74 2.75
N ALA A 158 -7.60 13.79 3.56
CA ALA A 158 -7.11 13.80 4.92
C ALA A 158 -7.64 12.60 5.72
N VAL A 159 -6.78 11.97 6.51
CA VAL A 159 -7.12 10.82 7.36
C VAL A 159 -8.29 11.15 8.29
N GLY A 160 -9.36 10.37 8.15
CA GLY A 160 -10.63 10.52 8.88
C GLY A 160 -11.74 11.22 8.10
N THR A 161 -11.47 11.61 6.84
CA THR A 161 -12.45 12.32 6.01
C THR A 161 -12.93 11.52 4.80
N GLY A 162 -12.37 10.31 4.59
CA GLY A 162 -12.74 9.45 3.47
C GLY A 162 -13.98 8.59 3.70
N HIS A 163 -14.36 8.39 4.96
CA HIS A 163 -15.41 7.45 5.34
C HIS A 163 -16.43 8.07 6.30
N PRO A 164 -17.71 7.64 6.26
CA PRO A 164 -18.74 8.14 7.18
C PRO A 164 -18.39 7.97 8.66
N ASP A 165 -17.67 6.90 8.99
CA ASP A 165 -17.28 6.55 10.36
C ASP A 165 -16.08 7.36 10.88
N GLY A 166 -15.39 8.12 10.02
CA GLY A 166 -14.27 9.00 10.37
C GLY A 166 -13.29 8.40 11.40
N PRO A 167 -13.09 9.02 12.58
CA PRO A 167 -12.21 8.49 13.63
C PRO A 167 -12.58 7.08 14.12
N ALA A 168 -13.85 6.68 14.08
CA ALA A 168 -14.27 5.35 14.54
C ALA A 168 -13.77 4.24 13.61
N PHE A 169 -13.65 4.50 12.30
CA PHE A 169 -12.99 3.57 11.39
C PHE A 169 -11.52 3.41 11.76
N TRP A 170 -10.82 4.52 11.98
CA TRP A 170 -9.39 4.52 12.31
C TRP A 170 -9.09 3.86 13.67
N ARG A 171 -10.04 3.89 14.62
CA ARG A 171 -9.94 3.09 15.85
C ARG A 171 -9.96 1.60 15.56
N ARG A 172 -10.94 1.13 14.78
CA ARG A 172 -11.01 -0.29 14.37
C ARG A 172 -9.78 -0.72 13.57
N PHE A 173 -9.25 0.17 12.73
CA PHE A 173 -8.00 -0.04 12.00
C PHE A 173 -6.81 -0.25 12.94
N ALA A 174 -6.64 0.63 13.93
CA ALA A 174 -5.60 0.49 14.94
C ALA A 174 -5.76 -0.79 15.78
N ASP A 175 -6.99 -1.16 16.15
CA ASP A 175 -7.27 -2.39 16.90
C ASP A 175 -6.99 -3.65 16.08
N ALA A 176 -7.33 -3.64 14.79
CA ALA A 176 -6.98 -4.72 13.87
C ALA A 176 -5.47 -4.88 13.75
N LEU A 177 -4.71 -3.78 13.62
CA LEU A 177 -3.25 -3.81 13.58
C LEU A 177 -2.64 -4.42 14.85
N ARG A 178 -3.11 -3.99 16.03
CA ARG A 178 -2.67 -4.56 17.32
C ARG A 178 -2.98 -6.05 17.41
N THR A 179 -4.18 -6.45 16.98
CA THR A 179 -4.60 -7.86 16.95
C THR A 179 -3.73 -8.69 16.00
N ALA A 180 -3.32 -8.09 14.88
CA ALA A 180 -2.40 -8.68 13.90
C ALA A 180 -0.92 -8.68 14.35
N GLY A 181 -0.63 -8.18 15.56
CA GLY A 181 0.72 -8.15 16.15
C GLY A 181 1.56 -6.93 15.78
N TYR A 182 0.97 -5.88 15.20
CA TYR A 182 1.66 -4.62 14.91
C TYR A 182 1.44 -3.60 16.04
N ASP A 183 2.53 -3.15 16.65
CA ASP A 183 2.56 -2.10 17.69
C ASP A 183 3.49 -0.93 17.30
N GLY A 184 3.74 -0.78 16.00
CA GLY A 184 4.59 0.28 15.46
C GLY A 184 3.86 1.61 15.26
N VAL A 185 4.54 2.55 14.60
CA VAL A 185 4.00 3.88 14.31
C VAL A 185 2.91 3.84 13.23
N LEU A 186 2.00 4.81 13.27
CA LEU A 186 1.13 5.14 12.13
C LEU A 186 1.73 6.36 11.44
N SER A 187 2.45 6.15 10.33
CA SER A 187 3.07 7.24 9.58
C SER A 187 2.01 7.94 8.72
N ILE A 188 1.84 9.25 8.85
CA ILE A 188 0.87 10.01 8.04
C ILE A 188 1.47 10.23 6.65
N GLU A 189 0.85 9.64 5.63
CA GLU A 189 1.12 9.97 4.23
C GLU A 189 -0.04 10.82 3.69
N ASN A 190 0.26 12.00 3.16
CA ASN A 190 -0.74 12.99 2.80
C ASN A 190 -0.73 13.35 1.31
N GLU A 191 -1.87 13.17 0.65
CA GLU A 191 -2.09 13.56 -0.75
C GLU A 191 -3.49 14.16 -0.99
N ASP A 192 -4.07 14.86 -0.01
CA ASP A 192 -5.33 15.58 -0.22
C ASP A 192 -5.11 16.82 -1.11
N TYR A 193 -5.63 16.78 -2.34
CA TYR A 193 -5.51 17.88 -3.30
C TYR A 193 -6.47 19.04 -3.02
N SER A 194 -7.45 18.86 -2.13
CA SER A 194 -8.44 19.90 -1.77
C SER A 194 -7.95 20.80 -0.63
N LEU A 195 -6.86 20.43 0.04
CA LEU A 195 -6.34 21.09 1.23
C LEU A 195 -4.86 21.45 1.06
N SER A 196 -4.39 22.38 1.90
CA SER A 196 -2.95 22.58 2.07
C SER A 196 -2.33 21.37 2.78
N GLN A 197 -1.06 21.07 2.51
CA GLN A 197 -0.37 19.97 3.19
C GLN A 197 -0.39 20.12 4.72
N PRO A 198 -0.10 21.30 5.32
CA PRO A 198 -0.18 21.47 6.77
C PRO A 198 -1.58 21.23 7.34
N ASP A 199 -2.64 21.70 6.68
CA ASP A 199 -4.00 21.54 7.18
C ASP A 199 -4.44 20.08 7.14
N SER A 200 -4.13 19.39 6.05
CA SER A 200 -4.46 17.98 5.89
C SER A 200 -3.71 17.10 6.90
N VAL A 201 -2.40 17.34 7.11
CA VAL A 201 -1.63 16.65 8.15
C VAL A 201 -2.17 16.96 9.55
N ALA A 202 -2.60 18.20 9.82
CA ALA A 202 -3.19 18.55 11.11
C ALA A 202 -4.53 17.85 11.36
N ILE A 203 -5.36 17.67 10.32
CA ILE A 203 -6.59 16.86 10.39
C ILE A 203 -6.24 15.40 10.69
N ALA A 204 -5.32 14.83 9.92
CA ALA A 204 -4.87 13.45 10.08
C ALA A 204 -4.35 13.17 11.50
N ALA A 205 -3.47 14.03 12.02
CA ALA A 205 -2.91 13.88 13.35
C ALA A 205 -3.98 13.95 14.45
N ARG A 206 -4.97 14.84 14.34
CA ARG A 206 -6.10 14.90 15.28
C ARG A 206 -6.94 13.63 15.23
N THR A 207 -7.34 13.20 14.03
CA THR A 207 -8.11 11.96 13.84
C THR A 207 -7.42 10.77 14.47
N LEU A 208 -6.12 10.57 14.17
CA LEU A 208 -5.37 9.43 14.69
C LEU A 208 -5.18 9.51 16.20
N THR A 209 -4.96 10.71 16.74
CA THR A 209 -4.87 10.90 18.20
C THR A 209 -6.17 10.50 18.90
N GLU A 210 -7.33 10.89 18.34
CA GLU A 210 -8.66 10.52 18.85
C GLU A 210 -8.93 9.01 18.70
N ALA A 211 -8.55 8.43 17.56
CA ALA A 211 -8.72 7.00 17.28
C ALA A 211 -7.92 6.12 18.24
N LEU A 212 -6.72 6.57 18.64
CA LEU A 212 -5.82 5.84 19.54
C LEU A 212 -6.12 6.04 21.03
N GLN A 213 -7.08 6.92 21.39
CA GLN A 213 -7.51 7.03 22.79
C GLN A 213 -8.23 5.75 23.24
N PRO A 214 -8.02 5.31 24.50
CA PRO A 214 -8.64 4.13 25.07
C PRO A 214 -10.16 4.26 25.24
#